data_AF-A0ABD3VVP8-F1
#
_entry.id   AF-A0ABD3VVP8-F1
#
_cell.length_a   1.000
_cell.length_b   1.000
_cell.length_c   1.000
_cell.angle_alpha   90.00
_cell.angle_beta   90.00
_cell.angle_gamma   90.00
#
_symmetry.space_group_name_H-M   'P 1'
#
loop_
_entity.id
_entity.type
_entity.pdbx_description
1 polymer ?
#
loop_
_entity_poly.entity_id
_entity_poly.type
_entity_poly.pdbx_seq_one_letter_code
_entity_poly.pdbx_strand_id
1 'polypeptide(L)'
;YYSSAGATNCTQCLAGYYCTVTTQTACGASKYSSAGATSCSTCPAGYECSSSTTATPVQCNAGNYSSSGSTSCSPCLKGYGCPVAGMSSPSACTNGTYQNNTGQTSCLPCPAGYKCFDTTSSPAICSQGEYSPEGVTLCLSCPDGQYSSTTGAATCTDCPAGSQCSSKTTATPCSAGEYSTVGKTHCTTCPSGTYALNSGSSSCTSCPAGFECTTTTNIACASGYYTLGNATTCIPCPGGHQCANSSILPVICPSGTYASNTSTSCTSCESGYYCPTAGLSGHLSCAAGYYQIGTGGTSCTPCPQGNKCTDKTAAPTPCPAGEYQNGTGMESCKSCASGYYANVPGSILCTICPGGYECPDPTSLPVACATGEYSSAGATACSPCPAGTTCSGSTVTNCTSGQYSNGSHCVTCPAGFYCDSYLLSKPLDCPNGQYQPSTGQTSCLNCPAGQKCLSKSGSPVNCEAGYYSHLGDGNCTVSVKSVEGAYFYTHVQQ
;
A
#
# COMPACT_ATOMS: atom_id res chain seq x y z
N TYR A 1 -5.02 -107.06 72.81
CA TYR A 1 -5.48 -108.45 72.66
C TYR A 1 -6.72 -108.64 73.52
N TYR A 2 -7.66 -109.52 73.15
CA TYR A 2 -8.87 -109.82 73.93
C TYR A 2 -9.12 -111.33 73.97
N SER A 3 -9.94 -111.78 74.93
CA SER A 3 -10.35 -113.18 75.06
C SER A 3 -11.85 -113.23 75.32
N SER A 4 -12.60 -113.94 74.48
CA SER A 4 -13.99 -114.27 74.80
C SER A 4 -14.04 -115.16 76.04
N ALA A 5 -15.13 -115.07 76.81
CA ALA A 5 -15.30 -115.87 78.02
C ALA A 5 -15.19 -117.37 77.68
N GLY A 6 -14.18 -118.05 78.24
CA GLY A 6 -13.91 -119.48 78.02
C GLY A 6 -12.83 -119.82 76.97
N ALA A 7 -12.17 -118.84 76.35
CA ALA A 7 -11.06 -119.09 75.42
C ALA A 7 -9.69 -119.22 76.13
N THR A 8 -8.80 -120.11 75.63
CA THR A 8 -7.45 -120.34 76.16
C THR A 8 -6.35 -119.53 75.46
N ASN A 9 -6.68 -118.82 74.38
CA ASN A 9 -5.75 -118.03 73.57
C ASN A 9 -6.20 -116.57 73.46
N CYS A 10 -5.25 -115.64 73.56
CA CYS A 10 -5.50 -114.21 73.36
C CYS A 10 -5.52 -113.87 71.86
N THR A 11 -6.63 -113.34 71.36
CA THR A 11 -6.75 -112.91 69.95
C THR A 11 -6.29 -111.46 69.80
N GLN A 12 -5.51 -111.15 68.78
CA GLN A 12 -5.13 -109.76 68.49
C GLN A 12 -6.37 -108.99 68.04
N CYS A 13 -6.55 -107.78 68.58
CA CYS A 13 -7.67 -106.94 68.15
C CYS A 13 -7.49 -106.59 66.66
N LEU A 14 -8.51 -106.85 65.83
CA LEU A 14 -8.43 -106.52 64.40
C LEU A 14 -8.39 -104.99 64.23
N ALA A 15 -7.67 -104.53 63.22
CA ALA A 15 -7.67 -103.12 62.85
C ALA A 15 -9.09 -102.65 62.47
N GLY A 16 -9.45 -101.42 62.82
CA GLY A 16 -10.81 -100.88 62.71
C GLY A 16 -11.75 -101.19 63.89
N TYR A 17 -11.26 -101.94 64.87
CA TYR A 17 -11.96 -102.25 66.12
C TYR A 17 -11.13 -101.83 67.33
N TYR A 18 -11.80 -101.56 68.44
CA TYR A 18 -11.15 -101.47 69.75
C TYR A 18 -11.62 -102.62 70.63
N CYS A 19 -10.72 -103.10 71.47
CA CYS A 19 -11.00 -104.25 72.32
C CYS A 19 -10.89 -103.88 73.79
N THR A 20 -11.94 -104.22 74.53
CA THR A 20 -11.86 -104.35 75.99
C THR A 20 -11.46 -105.79 76.33
N VAL A 21 -11.26 -106.11 77.61
CA VAL A 21 -10.82 -107.45 78.06
C VAL A 21 -11.65 -108.61 77.50
N THR A 22 -12.94 -108.39 77.22
CA THR A 22 -13.90 -109.44 76.81
C THR A 22 -14.61 -109.21 75.47
N THR A 23 -14.58 -108.00 74.90
CA THR A 23 -15.35 -107.66 73.70
C THR A 23 -14.55 -106.87 72.67
N GLN A 24 -14.82 -107.15 71.40
CA GLN A 24 -14.32 -106.40 70.25
C GLN A 24 -15.48 -105.56 69.68
N THR A 25 -15.30 -104.24 69.60
CA THR A 25 -16.34 -103.32 69.11
C THR A 25 -15.80 -102.47 67.96
N ALA A 26 -16.59 -102.35 66.90
CA ALA A 26 -16.23 -101.57 65.72
C ALA A 26 -16.12 -100.09 66.10
N CYS A 27 -15.15 -99.38 65.53
CA CYS A 27 -14.92 -97.97 65.86
C CYS A 27 -16.04 -97.03 65.37
N GLY A 28 -16.83 -97.47 64.39
CA GLY A 28 -17.85 -96.64 63.74
C GLY A 28 -17.24 -95.69 62.70
N ALA A 29 -18.07 -95.23 61.77
CA ALA A 29 -17.64 -94.23 60.79
C ALA A 29 -17.14 -92.97 61.54
N SER A 30 -16.19 -92.21 60.97
CA SER A 30 -15.45 -91.07 61.57
C SER A 30 -14.28 -91.41 62.50
N LYS A 31 -14.01 -92.69 62.77
CA LYS A 31 -12.93 -93.15 63.65
C LYS A 31 -12.15 -94.30 63.03
N TYR A 32 -10.91 -94.49 63.48
CA TYR A 32 -10.04 -95.57 63.02
C TYR A 32 -9.25 -96.19 64.18
N SER A 33 -8.71 -97.38 63.96
CA SER A 33 -7.77 -98.00 64.89
C SER A 33 -6.81 -98.95 64.17
N SER A 34 -5.54 -98.93 64.56
CA SER A 34 -4.57 -99.94 64.15
C SER A 34 -4.82 -101.26 64.88
N ALA A 35 -4.29 -102.37 64.36
CA ALA A 35 -4.38 -103.67 65.01
C ALA A 35 -3.85 -103.60 66.45
N GLY A 36 -4.60 -104.19 67.40
CA GLY A 36 -4.25 -104.20 68.83
C GLY A 36 -4.71 -102.98 69.66
N ALA A 37 -5.43 -102.01 69.08
CA ALA A 37 -5.87 -100.82 69.81
C ALA A 37 -6.89 -101.09 70.93
N THR A 38 -6.76 -100.36 72.03
CA THR A 38 -7.70 -100.37 73.19
C THR A 38 -8.75 -99.26 73.13
N SER A 39 -8.60 -98.30 72.20
CA SER A 39 -9.55 -97.21 71.96
C SER A 39 -9.47 -96.76 70.50
N CYS A 40 -10.57 -96.20 69.99
CA CYS A 40 -10.60 -95.64 68.64
C CYS A 40 -10.08 -94.20 68.61
N SER A 41 -9.30 -93.87 67.58
CA SER A 41 -8.87 -92.50 67.32
C SER A 41 -9.83 -91.83 66.35
N THR A 42 -10.08 -90.53 66.54
CA THR A 42 -10.82 -89.72 65.56
C THR A 42 -10.07 -89.71 64.22
N CYS A 43 -10.81 -89.81 63.11
CA CYS A 43 -10.21 -89.74 61.79
C CYS A 43 -9.39 -88.43 61.67
N PRO A 44 -8.10 -88.48 61.32
CA PRO A 44 -7.28 -87.28 61.20
C PRO A 44 -7.84 -86.36 60.11
N ALA A 45 -7.67 -85.05 60.29
CA ALA A 45 -8.04 -84.10 59.23
C ALA A 45 -7.21 -84.36 57.96
N GLY A 46 -7.83 -84.22 56.79
CA GLY A 46 -7.23 -84.59 55.50
C GLY A 46 -7.39 -86.06 55.11
N TYR A 47 -8.05 -86.88 55.95
CA TYR A 47 -8.33 -88.28 55.68
C TYR A 47 -9.83 -88.59 55.80
N GLU A 48 -10.28 -89.64 55.13
CA GLU A 48 -11.63 -90.18 55.24
C GLU A 48 -11.67 -91.55 55.92
N CYS A 49 -12.68 -91.73 56.77
CA CYS A 49 -12.96 -92.97 57.48
C CYS A 49 -14.44 -93.34 57.24
N SER A 50 -14.71 -93.87 56.05
CA SER A 50 -16.06 -94.16 55.54
C SER A 50 -16.68 -95.44 56.10
N SER A 51 -15.86 -96.39 56.54
CA SER A 51 -16.32 -97.68 57.08
C SER A 51 -16.37 -97.65 58.61
N SER A 52 -17.28 -98.45 59.18
CA SER A 52 -17.30 -98.72 60.63
C SER A 52 -16.08 -99.48 61.14
N THR A 53 -15.26 -100.02 60.22
CA THR A 53 -14.07 -100.85 60.45
C THR A 53 -12.80 -100.27 59.81
N THR A 54 -12.72 -98.94 59.63
CA THR A 54 -11.55 -98.32 59.00
C THR A 54 -10.26 -98.61 59.80
N ALA A 55 -9.38 -99.42 59.21
CA ALA A 55 -8.07 -99.76 59.77
C ALA A 55 -7.01 -98.66 59.52
N THR A 56 -6.96 -98.16 58.29
CA THR A 56 -6.06 -97.10 57.83
C THR A 56 -6.89 -95.99 57.20
N PRO A 57 -6.84 -94.76 57.73
CA PRO A 57 -7.51 -93.61 57.11
C PRO A 57 -7.03 -93.42 55.66
N VAL A 58 -7.95 -93.15 54.73
CA VAL A 58 -7.62 -92.91 53.32
C VAL A 58 -7.36 -91.42 53.13
N GLN A 59 -6.21 -91.05 52.59
CA GLN A 59 -5.87 -89.64 52.39
C GLN A 59 -6.72 -89.03 51.28
N CYS A 60 -7.27 -87.84 51.53
CA CYS A 60 -7.96 -87.09 50.48
C CYS A 60 -6.98 -86.69 49.39
N ASN A 61 -7.27 -87.07 48.14
CA ASN A 61 -6.51 -86.63 46.98
C ASN A 61 -6.63 -85.11 46.80
N ALA A 62 -5.66 -84.52 46.08
CA ALA A 62 -5.71 -83.10 45.72
C ALA A 62 -7.05 -82.76 45.03
N GLY A 63 -7.59 -81.58 45.33
CA GLY A 63 -8.95 -81.18 44.94
C GLY A 63 -10.03 -81.51 45.99
N ASN A 64 -9.70 -82.28 47.03
CA ASN A 64 -10.59 -82.57 48.15
C ASN A 64 -9.94 -82.24 49.51
N TYR A 65 -10.76 -82.00 50.52
CA TYR A 65 -10.35 -81.76 51.90
C TYR A 65 -11.26 -82.51 52.88
N SER A 66 -10.82 -82.67 54.12
CA SER A 66 -11.68 -83.20 55.18
C SER A 66 -11.31 -82.64 56.54
N SER A 67 -12.31 -82.27 57.35
CA SER A 67 -12.09 -81.88 58.74
C SER A 67 -11.88 -83.12 59.62
N SER A 68 -11.32 -82.94 60.82
CA SER A 68 -11.16 -84.05 61.77
C SER A 68 -12.49 -84.77 62.03
N GLY A 69 -12.49 -86.10 61.94
CA GLY A 69 -13.69 -86.93 62.09
C GLY A 69 -14.57 -87.03 60.84
N SER A 70 -14.07 -86.70 59.65
CA SER A 70 -14.84 -86.83 58.42
C SER A 70 -15.00 -88.28 57.98
N THR A 71 -16.21 -88.64 57.53
CA THR A 71 -16.50 -89.96 56.94
C THR A 71 -16.16 -90.04 55.46
N SER A 72 -16.03 -88.90 54.78
CA SER A 72 -15.71 -88.80 53.35
C SER A 72 -14.92 -87.54 53.05
N CYS A 73 -14.09 -87.58 52.01
CA CYS A 73 -13.44 -86.40 51.46
C CYS A 73 -14.47 -85.50 50.74
N SER A 74 -14.43 -84.21 51.03
CA SER A 74 -15.31 -83.21 50.39
C SER A 74 -14.55 -82.49 49.28
N PRO A 75 -15.15 -82.30 48.09
CA PRO A 75 -14.53 -81.50 47.04
C PRO A 75 -14.42 -80.05 47.48
N CYS A 76 -13.33 -79.40 47.06
CA CYS A 76 -13.12 -78.00 47.38
C CYS A 76 -14.13 -77.17 46.60
N LEU A 77 -14.90 -76.35 47.33
CA LEU A 77 -15.98 -75.57 46.74
C LEU A 77 -15.42 -74.42 45.88
N LYS A 78 -16.28 -73.83 45.05
CA LYS A 78 -15.93 -72.64 44.25
C LYS A 78 -15.36 -71.54 45.15
N GLY A 79 -14.37 -70.80 44.67
CA GLY A 79 -13.62 -69.82 45.44
C GLY A 79 -12.53 -70.41 46.34
N TYR A 80 -12.29 -71.73 46.28
CA TYR A 80 -11.22 -72.40 47.01
C TYR A 80 -10.45 -73.40 46.14
N GLY A 81 -9.17 -73.59 46.44
CA GLY A 81 -8.30 -74.59 45.83
C GLY A 81 -7.67 -75.53 46.87
N CYS A 82 -7.42 -76.77 46.47
CA CYS A 82 -6.79 -77.78 47.32
C CYS A 82 -5.55 -78.38 46.65
N PRO A 83 -4.40 -77.67 46.73
CA PRO A 83 -3.22 -77.97 45.90
C PRO A 83 -2.49 -79.25 46.29
N VAL A 84 -2.65 -79.67 47.53
CA VAL A 84 -1.96 -80.84 48.09
C VAL A 84 -2.97 -81.86 48.61
N ALA A 85 -2.59 -83.14 48.55
CA ALA A 85 -3.36 -84.20 49.17
C ALA A 85 -3.32 -84.07 50.70
N GLY A 86 -4.38 -84.48 51.39
CA GLY A 86 -4.43 -84.47 52.85
C GLY A 86 -4.73 -83.12 53.50
N MET A 87 -5.35 -82.18 52.78
CA MET A 87 -5.72 -80.88 53.37
C MET A 87 -6.85 -81.00 54.39
N SER A 88 -6.64 -80.37 55.56
CA SER A 88 -7.63 -80.27 56.63
C SER A 88 -8.69 -79.18 56.39
N SER A 89 -8.37 -78.20 55.55
CA SER A 89 -9.22 -77.06 55.20
C SER A 89 -8.85 -76.57 53.80
N PRO A 90 -9.81 -76.10 53.00
CA PRO A 90 -9.54 -75.65 51.64
C PRO A 90 -8.89 -74.26 51.64
N SER A 91 -8.02 -73.97 50.66
CA SER A 91 -7.34 -72.67 50.56
C SER A 91 -8.23 -71.69 49.80
N ALA A 92 -8.64 -70.59 50.45
CA ALA A 92 -9.43 -69.56 49.78
C ALA A 92 -8.61 -68.90 48.66
N CYS A 93 -9.26 -68.66 47.52
CA CYS A 93 -8.67 -67.85 46.46
C CYS A 93 -8.53 -66.41 46.95
N THR A 94 -7.32 -65.87 46.85
CA THR A 94 -7.03 -64.48 47.21
C THR A 94 -7.41 -63.54 46.07
N ASN A 95 -7.54 -62.24 46.38
CA ASN A 95 -7.76 -61.19 45.38
C ASN A 95 -6.79 -61.35 44.20
N GLY A 96 -7.34 -61.35 42.99
CA GLY A 96 -6.59 -61.59 41.74
C GLY A 96 -6.58 -63.04 41.26
N THR A 97 -7.22 -63.97 42.00
CA THR A 97 -7.40 -65.36 41.59
C THR A 97 -8.86 -65.79 41.76
N TYR A 98 -9.30 -66.78 40.99
CA TYR A 98 -10.68 -67.29 41.05
C TYR A 98 -10.71 -68.81 40.85
N GLN A 99 -11.81 -69.43 41.28
CA GLN A 99 -12.07 -70.83 40.97
C GLN A 99 -13.58 -71.06 40.87
N ASN A 100 -14.08 -71.17 39.64
CA ASN A 100 -15.51 -71.28 39.35
C ASN A 100 -16.02 -72.74 39.29
N ASN A 101 -15.13 -73.72 39.42
CA ASN A 101 -15.44 -75.13 39.42
C ASN A 101 -15.14 -75.76 40.79
N THR A 102 -15.90 -76.78 41.18
CA THR A 102 -15.66 -77.55 42.40
C THR A 102 -14.58 -78.62 42.18
N GLY A 103 -13.88 -79.04 43.23
CA GLY A 103 -12.91 -80.14 43.21
C GLY A 103 -11.55 -79.75 42.63
N GLN A 104 -11.23 -78.46 42.59
CA GLN A 104 -10.04 -77.95 41.89
C GLN A 104 -8.83 -77.86 42.81
N THR A 105 -7.66 -78.13 42.25
CA THR A 105 -6.41 -78.16 43.00
C THR A 105 -5.82 -76.78 43.22
N SER A 106 -6.13 -75.79 42.38
CA SER A 106 -5.54 -74.45 42.48
C SER A 106 -6.54 -73.36 42.10
N CYS A 107 -6.26 -72.14 42.54
CA CYS A 107 -6.97 -70.96 42.05
C CYS A 107 -6.32 -70.49 40.76
N LEU A 108 -7.14 -70.17 39.75
CA LEU A 108 -6.70 -69.66 38.47
C LEU A 108 -6.42 -68.15 38.59
N PRO A 109 -5.34 -67.62 38.00
CA PRO A 109 -5.11 -66.18 37.95
C PRO A 109 -6.24 -65.51 37.15
N CYS A 110 -6.62 -64.30 37.55
CA CYS A 110 -7.57 -63.51 36.78
C CYS A 110 -6.91 -63.07 35.46
N PRO A 111 -7.40 -63.52 34.29
CA PRO A 111 -6.77 -63.21 33.02
C PRO A 111 -6.84 -61.71 32.71
N ALA A 112 -5.82 -61.17 32.04
CA ALA A 112 -5.83 -59.78 31.59
C ALA A 112 -7.04 -59.50 30.70
N GLY A 113 -7.65 -58.32 30.87
CA GLY A 113 -8.90 -57.93 30.22
C GLY A 113 -10.17 -58.37 30.96
N TYR A 114 -10.04 -59.07 32.09
CA TYR A 114 -11.18 -59.53 32.89
C TYR A 114 -11.10 -59.03 34.33
N LYS A 115 -12.24 -58.94 35.01
CA LYS A 115 -12.35 -58.66 36.45
C LYS A 115 -12.86 -59.89 37.20
N CYS A 116 -12.22 -60.17 38.33
CA CYS A 116 -12.58 -61.24 39.24
C CYS A 116 -12.99 -60.68 40.59
N PHE A 117 -14.14 -60.01 40.62
CA PHE A 117 -14.73 -59.49 41.87
C PHE A 117 -15.26 -60.62 42.75
N ASP A 118 -15.90 -61.63 42.13
CA ASP A 118 -16.39 -62.83 42.80
C ASP A 118 -15.49 -64.02 42.43
N THR A 119 -14.75 -64.51 43.41
CA THR A 119 -13.81 -65.63 43.28
C THR A 119 -14.49 -66.97 42.96
N THR A 120 -15.82 -67.05 43.05
CA THR A 120 -16.63 -68.24 42.77
C THR A 120 -17.23 -68.24 41.35
N SER A 121 -17.13 -67.12 40.64
CA SER A 121 -17.75 -66.90 39.32
C SER A 121 -16.72 -66.94 38.19
N SER A 122 -17.19 -67.13 36.94
CA SER A 122 -16.33 -66.95 35.77
C SER A 122 -15.94 -65.46 35.60
N PRO A 123 -14.71 -65.13 35.20
CA PRO A 123 -14.25 -63.75 35.07
C PRO A 123 -15.15 -62.94 34.12
N ALA A 124 -15.50 -61.72 34.53
CA ALA A 124 -16.30 -60.83 33.70
C ALA A 124 -15.38 -59.97 32.82
N ILE A 125 -15.67 -59.85 31.52
CA ILE A 125 -14.87 -59.05 30.60
C ILE A 125 -14.96 -57.54 30.93
N CYS A 126 -13.86 -56.81 30.79
CA CYS A 126 -13.86 -55.36 30.92
C CYS A 126 -14.56 -54.69 29.73
N SER A 127 -15.31 -53.64 30.03
CA SER A 127 -16.03 -52.86 29.02
C SER A 127 -15.07 -51.96 28.23
N GLN A 128 -15.57 -51.36 27.14
CA GLN A 128 -14.81 -50.31 26.44
C GLN A 128 -14.48 -49.15 27.40
N GLY A 129 -13.32 -48.54 27.21
CA GLY A 129 -12.80 -47.48 28.08
C GLY A 129 -12.25 -47.96 29.42
N GLU A 130 -12.25 -49.28 29.64
CA GLU A 130 -11.63 -49.92 30.79
C GLU A 130 -10.54 -50.90 30.34
N TYR A 131 -9.59 -51.18 31.23
CA TYR A 131 -8.54 -52.18 31.07
C TYR A 131 -8.31 -52.95 32.36
N SER A 132 -7.67 -54.10 32.25
CA SER A 132 -7.33 -54.95 33.39
C SER A 132 -6.01 -55.68 33.11
N PRO A 133 -4.92 -55.34 33.83
CA PRO A 133 -3.73 -56.19 33.88
C PRO A 133 -4.06 -57.55 34.53
N GLU A 134 -3.19 -58.54 34.36
CA GLU A 134 -3.37 -59.85 35.00
C GLU A 134 -3.48 -59.71 36.54
N GLY A 135 -4.43 -60.43 37.14
CA GLY A 135 -4.56 -60.53 38.60
C GLY A 135 -5.28 -59.37 39.30
N VAL A 136 -6.04 -58.53 38.58
CA VAL A 136 -6.86 -57.47 39.22
C VAL A 136 -8.30 -57.92 39.52
N THR A 137 -8.90 -57.35 40.55
CA THR A 137 -10.26 -57.68 41.00
C THR A 137 -11.35 -56.85 40.31
N LEU A 138 -10.99 -55.68 39.77
CA LEU A 138 -11.88 -54.73 39.12
C LEU A 138 -11.22 -54.17 37.86
N CYS A 139 -12.05 -53.83 36.87
CA CYS A 139 -11.60 -53.12 35.68
C CYS A 139 -11.25 -51.67 36.04
N LEU A 140 -10.14 -51.19 35.51
CA LEU A 140 -9.63 -49.84 35.70
C LEU A 140 -10.04 -49.00 34.49
N SER A 141 -10.56 -47.79 34.70
CA SER A 141 -10.80 -46.87 33.59
C SER A 141 -9.48 -46.42 32.96
N CYS A 142 -9.46 -46.20 31.65
CA CYS A 142 -8.26 -45.71 30.97
C CYS A 142 -7.81 -44.36 31.56
N PRO A 143 -6.49 -44.15 31.73
CA PRO A 143 -5.94 -42.84 32.09
C PRO A 143 -6.29 -41.78 31.04
N ASP A 144 -6.23 -40.51 31.45
CA ASP A 144 -6.45 -39.40 30.54
C ASP A 144 -5.38 -39.41 29.43
N GLY A 145 -5.83 -39.24 28.18
CA GLY A 145 -4.96 -39.36 27.00
C GLY A 145 -4.83 -40.77 26.46
N GLN A 146 -5.52 -41.76 27.05
CA GLN A 146 -5.58 -43.13 26.54
C GLN A 146 -7.03 -43.57 26.33
N TYR A 147 -7.22 -44.58 25.48
CA TYR A 147 -8.53 -45.15 25.20
C TYR A 147 -8.48 -46.66 24.97
N SER A 148 -9.65 -47.30 25.08
CA SER A 148 -9.84 -48.71 24.75
C SER A 148 -11.15 -48.86 23.97
N SER A 149 -11.03 -49.14 22.67
CA SER A 149 -12.18 -49.32 21.76
C SER A 149 -12.72 -50.74 21.72
N THR A 150 -12.05 -51.67 22.37
CA THR A 150 -12.42 -53.09 22.42
C THR A 150 -12.73 -53.50 23.85
N THR A 151 -13.70 -54.41 24.02
CA THR A 151 -13.88 -55.08 25.31
C THR A 151 -12.70 -55.99 25.60
N GLY A 152 -12.38 -56.20 26.88
CA GLY A 152 -11.32 -57.13 27.29
C GLY A 152 -9.90 -56.62 27.11
N ALA A 153 -9.68 -55.29 27.13
CA ALA A 153 -8.34 -54.74 26.95
C ALA A 153 -7.43 -55.03 28.17
N ALA A 154 -6.24 -55.55 27.90
CA ALA A 154 -5.21 -55.75 28.93
C ALA A 154 -4.51 -54.44 29.33
N THR A 155 -4.42 -53.50 28.37
CA THR A 155 -3.82 -52.16 28.53
C THR A 155 -4.61 -51.17 27.66
N CYS A 156 -4.53 -49.88 27.96
CA CYS A 156 -5.12 -48.85 27.12
C CYS A 156 -4.12 -48.39 26.04
N THR A 157 -4.66 -47.97 24.90
CA THR A 157 -3.88 -47.42 23.78
C THR A 157 -3.75 -45.92 23.94
N ASP A 158 -2.58 -45.36 23.67
CA ASP A 158 -2.40 -43.91 23.63
C ASP A 158 -3.28 -43.27 22.57
N CYS A 159 -3.87 -42.12 22.91
CA CYS A 159 -4.65 -41.36 21.95
C CYS A 159 -3.72 -40.91 20.81
N PRO A 160 -3.97 -41.31 19.55
CA PRO A 160 -3.07 -41.00 18.45
C PRO A 160 -3.07 -39.50 18.17
N ALA A 161 -1.94 -38.99 17.70
CA ALA A 161 -1.85 -37.60 17.25
C ALA A 161 -2.92 -37.31 16.18
N GLY A 162 -3.48 -36.11 16.23
CA GLY A 162 -4.61 -35.72 15.39
C GLY A 162 -5.97 -36.22 15.88
N SER A 163 -6.04 -36.93 17.00
CA SER A 163 -7.32 -37.35 17.61
C SER A 163 -7.45 -36.85 19.04
N GLN A 164 -8.70 -36.80 19.52
CA GLN A 164 -9.05 -36.59 20.92
C GLN A 164 -9.80 -37.80 21.47
N CYS A 165 -9.53 -38.13 22.73
CA CYS A 165 -10.06 -39.33 23.39
C CYS A 165 -10.84 -38.97 24.67
N SER A 166 -11.75 -37.99 24.58
CA SER A 166 -12.54 -37.49 25.72
C SER A 166 -13.47 -38.56 26.30
N SER A 167 -13.96 -39.48 25.46
CA SER A 167 -14.85 -40.58 25.87
C SER A 167 -14.12 -41.78 26.49
N LYS A 168 -12.78 -41.84 26.41
CA LYS A 168 -11.94 -43.00 26.78
C LYS A 168 -12.24 -44.30 26.03
N THR A 169 -13.28 -44.33 25.18
CA THR A 169 -13.69 -45.50 24.39
C THR A 169 -13.23 -45.40 22.94
N THR A 170 -13.13 -44.19 22.40
CA THR A 170 -12.84 -43.98 20.98
C THR A 170 -11.90 -42.80 20.77
N ALA A 171 -11.06 -42.90 19.74
CA ALA A 171 -10.29 -41.78 19.23
C ALA A 171 -11.07 -41.07 18.12
N THR A 172 -11.48 -39.83 18.37
CA THR A 172 -12.19 -39.01 17.39
C THR A 172 -11.21 -38.04 16.72
N PRO A 173 -11.09 -38.02 15.38
CA PRO A 173 -10.21 -37.09 14.69
C PRO A 173 -10.56 -35.63 15.02
N CYS A 174 -9.53 -34.79 15.16
CA CYS A 174 -9.72 -33.35 15.29
C CYS A 174 -10.38 -32.78 14.03
N SER A 175 -11.24 -31.78 14.22
CA SER A 175 -11.87 -31.09 13.10
C SER A 175 -10.85 -30.21 12.37
N ALA A 176 -11.17 -29.78 11.15
CA ALA A 176 -10.36 -28.76 10.48
C ALA A 176 -10.23 -27.52 11.38
N GLY A 177 -9.04 -26.94 11.41
CA GLY A 177 -8.68 -25.82 12.29
C GLY A 177 -8.24 -26.19 13.70
N GLU A 178 -8.20 -27.49 14.01
CA GLU A 178 -7.70 -28.00 15.27
C GLU A 178 -6.61 -29.05 15.05
N TYR A 179 -5.77 -29.23 16.07
CA TYR A 179 -4.72 -30.23 16.09
C TYR A 179 -4.60 -30.89 17.47
N SER A 180 -3.95 -32.03 17.50
CA SER A 180 -3.68 -32.76 18.73
C SER A 180 -2.36 -33.52 18.63
N THR A 181 -1.57 -33.51 19.71
CA THR A 181 -0.38 -34.36 19.85
C THR A 181 -0.78 -35.69 20.51
N VAL A 182 0.12 -36.67 20.53
CA VAL A 182 -0.15 -37.97 21.18
C VAL A 182 -0.57 -37.75 22.64
N GLY A 183 -1.59 -38.49 23.09
CA GLY A 183 -2.00 -38.51 24.49
C GLY A 183 -2.91 -37.35 24.93
N LYS A 184 -3.56 -36.64 24.01
CA LYS A 184 -4.50 -35.55 24.37
C LYS A 184 -5.95 -36.04 24.51
N THR A 185 -6.64 -35.47 25.49
CA THR A 185 -8.07 -35.71 25.71
C THR A 185 -8.97 -34.81 24.86
N HIS A 186 -8.44 -33.69 24.35
CA HIS A 186 -9.17 -32.69 23.58
C HIS A 186 -8.29 -32.13 22.46
N CYS A 187 -8.91 -31.75 21.36
CA CYS A 187 -8.25 -31.03 20.27
C CYS A 187 -7.99 -29.56 20.66
N THR A 188 -6.90 -29.00 20.15
CA THR A 188 -6.49 -27.61 20.37
C THR A 188 -6.65 -26.84 19.08
N THR A 189 -7.27 -25.66 19.13
CA THR A 189 -7.39 -24.79 17.95
C THR A 189 -6.02 -24.29 17.49
N CYS A 190 -5.86 -24.14 16.18
CA CYS A 190 -4.63 -23.59 15.62
C CYS A 190 -4.41 -22.14 16.09
N PRO A 191 -3.19 -21.79 16.55
CA PRO A 191 -2.87 -20.42 16.91
C PRO A 191 -2.92 -19.49 15.68
N SER A 192 -3.12 -18.19 15.92
CA SER A 192 -3.15 -17.17 14.86
C SER A 192 -1.90 -17.23 13.98
N GLY A 193 -2.10 -17.13 12.66
CA GLY A 193 -1.04 -17.27 11.68
C GLY A 193 -0.71 -18.73 11.29
N THR A 194 -1.46 -19.70 11.80
CA THR A 194 -1.35 -21.12 11.41
C THR A 194 -2.72 -21.71 11.08
N TYR A 195 -2.74 -22.80 10.30
CA TYR A 195 -3.97 -23.44 9.84
C TYR A 195 -3.84 -24.96 9.77
N ALA A 196 -4.99 -25.66 9.81
CA ALA A 196 -5.10 -27.10 9.60
C ALA A 196 -6.30 -27.38 8.70
N LEU A 197 -6.08 -27.64 7.41
CA LEU A 197 -7.18 -27.81 6.44
C LEU A 197 -7.92 -29.14 6.61
N ASN A 198 -7.20 -30.17 7.04
CA ASN A 198 -7.70 -31.54 7.07
C ASN A 198 -8.06 -31.94 8.50
N SER A 199 -9.10 -32.78 8.61
CA SER A 199 -9.38 -33.48 9.87
C SER A 199 -8.22 -34.41 10.22
N GLY A 200 -8.03 -34.66 11.52
CA GLY A 200 -6.95 -35.53 11.97
C GLY A 200 -5.56 -34.88 11.99
N SER A 201 -5.46 -33.55 11.96
CA SER A 201 -4.17 -32.86 11.92
C SER A 201 -3.40 -33.01 13.24
N SER A 202 -2.15 -33.49 13.18
CA SER A 202 -1.28 -33.63 14.35
C SER A 202 -0.53 -32.34 14.72
N SER A 203 -0.52 -31.36 13.83
CA SER A 203 0.11 -30.06 14.00
C SER A 203 -0.54 -29.03 13.06
N CYS A 204 -0.36 -27.74 13.35
CA CYS A 204 -0.79 -26.66 12.46
C CYS A 204 0.34 -26.28 11.50
N THR A 205 -0.03 -25.95 10.27
CA THR A 205 0.90 -25.45 9.25
C THR A 205 0.98 -23.93 9.35
N SER A 206 2.20 -23.37 9.34
CA SER A 206 2.40 -21.91 9.29
C SER A 206 1.83 -21.32 8.01
N CYS A 207 1.18 -20.16 8.11
CA CYS A 207 0.66 -19.48 6.93
C CYS A 207 1.84 -18.99 6.07
N PRO A 208 1.94 -19.42 4.79
CA PRO A 208 3.03 -19.01 3.92
C PRO A 208 2.92 -17.52 3.55
N ALA A 209 4.04 -16.93 3.14
CA ALA A 209 4.06 -15.56 2.64
C ALA A 209 3.21 -15.43 1.36
N GLY A 210 2.47 -14.32 1.22
CA GLY A 210 1.54 -14.08 0.11
C GLY A 210 0.17 -14.71 0.28
N PHE A 211 -0.11 -15.28 1.46
CA PHE A 211 -1.40 -15.82 1.82
C PHE A 211 -1.92 -15.16 3.12
N GLU A 212 -3.24 -15.14 3.24
CA GLU A 212 -3.94 -14.94 4.49
C GLU A 212 -4.59 -16.26 4.92
N CYS A 213 -4.38 -16.62 6.18
CA CYS A 213 -4.89 -17.89 6.70
C CYS A 213 -5.76 -17.65 7.92
N THR A 214 -6.93 -18.27 7.94
CA THR A 214 -7.66 -18.54 9.18
C THR A 214 -7.33 -19.95 9.67
N THR A 215 -7.88 -20.39 10.79
CA THR A 215 -7.62 -21.75 11.29
C THR A 215 -7.98 -22.82 10.26
N THR A 216 -8.97 -22.58 9.39
CA THR A 216 -9.49 -23.54 8.40
C THR A 216 -9.25 -23.16 6.94
N THR A 217 -8.68 -21.99 6.65
CA THR A 217 -8.51 -21.49 5.29
C THR A 217 -7.08 -21.05 5.00
N ASN A 218 -6.70 -21.13 3.74
CA ASN A 218 -5.46 -20.61 3.21
C ASN A 218 -5.77 -19.96 1.85
N ILE A 219 -5.82 -18.63 1.81
CA ILE A 219 -6.27 -17.84 0.65
C ILE A 219 -5.12 -16.96 0.17
N ALA A 220 -4.83 -17.01 -1.13
CA ALA A 220 -3.79 -16.16 -1.71
C ALA A 220 -4.22 -14.69 -1.70
N CYS A 221 -3.29 -13.79 -1.37
CA CYS A 221 -3.56 -12.36 -1.42
C CYS A 221 -3.88 -11.90 -2.83
N ALA A 222 -4.89 -11.05 -2.96
CA ALA A 222 -5.23 -10.39 -4.22
C ALA A 222 -4.07 -9.50 -4.71
N SER A 223 -4.02 -9.24 -6.01
CA SER A 223 -3.04 -8.32 -6.59
C SER A 223 -3.10 -6.95 -5.92
N GLY A 224 -1.95 -6.39 -5.55
CA GLY A 224 -1.87 -5.14 -4.80
C GLY A 224 -1.87 -5.32 -3.28
N TYR A 225 -1.80 -6.56 -2.79
CA TYR A 225 -1.65 -6.89 -1.38
C TYR A 225 -0.48 -7.87 -1.15
N TYR A 226 0.08 -7.87 0.07
CA TYR A 226 1.22 -8.73 0.41
C TYR A 226 1.18 -9.18 1.88
N THR A 227 1.89 -10.26 2.19
CA THR A 227 2.17 -10.73 3.57
C THR A 227 3.53 -11.43 3.61
N LEU A 228 4.22 -11.38 4.75
CA LEU A 228 5.53 -12.04 4.94
C LEU A 228 5.42 -13.42 5.62
N GLY A 229 4.20 -13.94 5.75
CA GLY A 229 3.89 -15.20 6.45
C GLY A 229 3.24 -14.96 7.81
N ASN A 230 2.67 -16.04 8.36
CA ASN A 230 1.90 -16.06 9.61
C ASN A 230 0.80 -14.98 9.69
N ALA A 231 0.25 -14.56 8.55
CA ALA A 231 -0.73 -13.48 8.47
C ALA A 231 -2.17 -14.03 8.48
N THR A 232 -3.05 -13.35 9.21
CA THR A 232 -4.50 -13.63 9.20
C THR A 232 -5.27 -12.79 8.20
N THR A 233 -4.65 -11.72 7.69
CA THR A 233 -5.23 -10.81 6.69
C THR A 233 -4.14 -10.27 5.78
N CYS A 234 -4.47 -10.05 4.51
CA CYS A 234 -3.57 -9.44 3.54
C CYS A 234 -3.37 -7.93 3.78
N ILE A 235 -2.14 -7.43 3.62
CA ILE A 235 -1.80 -6.02 3.85
C ILE A 235 -1.84 -5.28 2.51
N PRO A 236 -2.55 -4.14 2.37
CA PRO A 236 -2.56 -3.38 1.13
C PRO A 236 -1.16 -2.82 0.83
N CYS A 237 -0.78 -2.81 -0.45
CA CYS A 237 0.48 -2.22 -0.87
C CYS A 237 0.48 -0.71 -0.55
N PRO A 238 1.45 -0.20 0.21
CA PRO A 238 1.50 1.21 0.55
C PRO A 238 1.83 2.05 -0.70
N GLY A 239 1.29 3.28 -0.75
CA GLY A 239 1.70 4.26 -1.76
C GLY A 239 3.22 4.44 -1.82
N GLY A 240 3.73 4.67 -3.02
CA GLY A 240 5.16 4.78 -3.29
C GLY A 240 5.89 3.45 -3.41
N HIS A 241 5.20 2.32 -3.26
CA HIS A 241 5.78 0.99 -3.42
C HIS A 241 5.01 0.18 -4.46
N GLN A 242 5.71 -0.76 -5.09
CA GLN A 242 5.11 -1.77 -5.94
C GLN A 242 5.10 -3.13 -5.25
N CYS A 243 3.97 -3.83 -5.37
CA CYS A 243 3.78 -5.19 -4.87
C CYS A 243 3.51 -6.15 -6.04
N ALA A 244 4.55 -6.41 -6.84
CA ALA A 244 4.49 -7.36 -7.96
C ALA A 244 4.40 -8.82 -7.49
N ASN A 245 4.89 -9.10 -6.28
CA ASN A 245 4.86 -10.41 -5.65
C ASN A 245 4.33 -10.26 -4.21
N SER A 246 3.24 -10.96 -3.89
CA SER A 246 2.55 -10.88 -2.60
C SER A 246 3.34 -11.54 -1.45
N SER A 247 4.36 -12.35 -1.75
CA SER A 247 5.17 -13.09 -0.78
C SER A 247 6.46 -12.38 -0.36
N ILE A 248 6.72 -11.16 -0.86
CA ILE A 248 7.93 -10.38 -0.53
C ILE A 248 7.56 -8.99 -0.02
N LEU A 249 8.56 -8.31 0.55
CA LEU A 249 8.42 -6.92 0.97
C LEU A 249 8.14 -5.99 -0.23
N PRO A 250 7.30 -4.95 -0.07
CA PRO A 250 7.04 -3.95 -1.09
C PRO A 250 8.34 -3.27 -1.52
N VAL A 251 8.52 -3.10 -2.83
CA VAL A 251 9.71 -2.46 -3.39
C VAL A 251 9.41 -0.99 -3.63
N ILE A 252 10.25 -0.10 -3.08
CA ILE A 252 10.09 1.35 -3.26
C ILE A 252 10.21 1.73 -4.74
N CYS A 253 9.30 2.58 -5.22
CA CYS A 253 9.36 3.10 -6.57
C CYS A 253 10.50 4.12 -6.70
N PRO A 254 11.42 3.96 -7.67
CA PRO A 254 12.53 4.90 -7.85
C PRO A 254 12.03 6.28 -8.31
N SER A 255 12.89 7.30 -8.19
CA SER A 255 12.62 8.64 -8.74
C SER A 255 12.29 8.56 -10.24
N GLY A 256 11.38 9.41 -10.69
CA GLY A 256 10.79 9.33 -12.04
C GLY A 256 9.52 8.46 -12.09
N THR A 257 9.24 7.68 -11.04
CA THR A 257 8.04 6.83 -10.95
C THR A 257 7.26 7.06 -9.66
N TYR A 258 5.99 6.66 -9.65
CA TYR A 258 5.10 6.72 -8.50
C TYR A 258 4.19 5.50 -8.45
N ALA A 259 3.57 5.26 -7.30
CA ALA A 259 2.60 4.19 -7.13
C ALA A 259 1.51 4.62 -6.15
N SER A 260 0.23 4.53 -6.54
CA SER A 260 -0.87 4.69 -5.59
C SER A 260 -0.96 3.50 -4.64
N ASN A 261 -1.79 3.59 -3.61
CA ASN A 261 -2.10 2.43 -2.76
C ASN A 261 -2.57 1.24 -3.64
N THR A 262 -2.20 0.02 -3.24
CA THR A 262 -2.52 -1.24 -3.94
C THR A 262 -1.89 -1.41 -5.33
N SER A 263 -0.88 -0.61 -5.70
CA SER A 263 -0.20 -0.76 -6.99
C SER A 263 0.68 -2.01 -7.04
N THR A 264 0.60 -2.75 -8.14
CA THR A 264 1.47 -3.91 -8.41
C THR A 264 2.76 -3.52 -9.13
N SER A 265 2.82 -2.32 -9.69
CA SER A 265 3.96 -1.80 -10.45
C SER A 265 4.12 -0.30 -10.26
N CYS A 266 5.33 0.20 -10.47
CA CYS A 266 5.60 1.63 -10.49
C CYS A 266 5.22 2.25 -11.83
N THR A 267 4.40 3.30 -11.79
CA THR A 267 3.99 4.07 -12.97
C THR A 267 4.96 5.22 -13.20
N SER A 268 5.41 5.41 -14.45
CA SER A 268 6.27 6.55 -14.77
C SER A 268 5.48 7.85 -14.69
N CYS A 269 6.12 8.91 -14.17
CA CYS A 269 5.53 10.25 -14.22
C CYS A 269 5.29 10.65 -15.69
N GLU A 270 4.05 10.99 -16.03
CA GLU A 270 3.65 11.36 -17.40
C GLU A 270 4.16 12.77 -17.76
N SER A 271 4.05 13.14 -19.04
CA SER A 271 4.39 14.50 -19.49
C SER A 271 3.58 15.55 -18.73
N GLY A 272 4.19 16.70 -18.46
CA GLY A 272 3.65 17.74 -17.60
C GLY A 272 3.75 17.45 -16.09
N TYR A 273 4.25 16.28 -15.70
CA TYR A 273 4.45 15.88 -14.31
C TYR A 273 5.89 15.42 -14.02
N TYR A 274 6.26 15.39 -12.73
CA TYR A 274 7.56 14.94 -12.28
C TYR A 274 7.49 14.25 -10.90
N CYS A 275 8.43 13.34 -10.68
CA CYS A 275 8.56 12.46 -9.52
C CYS A 275 9.98 12.64 -8.95
N PRO A 276 10.22 13.66 -8.10
CA PRO A 276 11.57 14.08 -7.74
C PRO A 276 12.30 13.12 -6.79
N THR A 277 11.56 12.31 -6.03
CA THR A 277 12.10 11.41 -5.01
C THR A 277 11.52 10.02 -5.18
N ALA A 278 12.24 9.01 -4.67
CA ALA A 278 11.74 7.65 -4.57
C ALA A 278 10.62 7.56 -3.52
N GLY A 279 9.70 6.62 -3.68
CA GLY A 279 8.63 6.38 -2.71
C GLY A 279 7.43 7.33 -2.84
N LEU A 280 7.24 7.95 -4.00
CA LEU A 280 6.16 8.90 -4.21
C LEU A 280 4.82 8.18 -4.44
N SER A 281 3.79 8.54 -3.66
CA SER A 281 2.46 7.91 -3.77
C SER A 281 1.58 8.47 -4.89
N GLY A 282 2.10 9.46 -5.62
CA GLY A 282 1.43 10.20 -6.68
C GLY A 282 2.48 10.95 -7.50
N HIS A 283 2.06 11.90 -8.33
CA HIS A 283 2.96 12.69 -9.18
C HIS A 283 2.74 14.19 -8.93
N LEU A 284 3.76 15.02 -9.18
CA LEU A 284 3.66 16.47 -9.03
C LEU A 284 3.56 17.12 -10.41
N SER A 285 2.67 18.10 -10.57
CA SER A 285 2.55 18.83 -11.84
C SER A 285 3.62 19.91 -11.96
N CYS A 286 4.06 20.17 -13.19
CA CYS A 286 4.94 21.30 -13.44
C CYS A 286 4.22 22.61 -13.12
N ALA A 287 4.95 23.51 -12.45
CA ALA A 287 4.48 24.86 -12.20
C ALA A 287 4.31 25.63 -13.51
N ALA A 288 3.55 26.72 -13.43
CA ALA A 288 3.42 27.70 -14.50
C ALA A 288 4.79 28.11 -15.07
N GLY A 289 4.95 28.05 -16.39
CA GLY A 289 6.19 28.41 -17.09
C GLY A 289 7.28 27.34 -17.08
N TYR A 290 6.97 26.13 -16.61
CA TYR A 290 7.85 24.96 -16.67
C TYR A 290 7.19 23.84 -17.47
N TYR A 291 8.01 23.03 -18.14
CA TYR A 291 7.54 21.94 -18.99
C TYR A 291 8.32 20.64 -18.74
N GLN A 292 7.66 19.52 -19.04
CA GLN A 292 8.24 18.18 -19.05
C GLN A 292 7.56 17.38 -20.18
N ILE A 293 8.30 17.07 -21.25
CA ILE A 293 7.72 16.45 -22.45
C ILE A 293 7.80 14.92 -22.40
N GLY A 294 8.83 14.39 -21.72
CA GLY A 294 9.06 12.96 -21.59
C GLY A 294 8.34 12.34 -20.38
N THR A 295 8.25 11.01 -20.38
CA THR A 295 7.87 10.25 -19.19
C THR A 295 9.07 10.01 -18.29
N GLY A 296 8.83 9.74 -17.01
CA GLY A 296 9.92 9.45 -16.05
C GLY A 296 10.63 10.69 -15.52
N GLY A 297 10.06 11.88 -15.70
CA GLY A 297 10.68 13.14 -15.28
C GLY A 297 10.92 13.21 -13.77
N THR A 298 12.12 13.62 -13.35
CA THR A 298 12.45 13.89 -11.93
C THR A 298 12.40 15.38 -11.58
N SER A 299 12.34 16.26 -12.58
CA SER A 299 12.20 17.70 -12.43
C SER A 299 11.55 18.30 -13.66
N CYS A 300 10.98 19.50 -13.53
CA CYS A 300 10.50 20.27 -14.68
C CYS A 300 11.56 21.23 -15.19
N THR A 301 11.58 21.46 -16.50
CA THR A 301 12.52 22.38 -17.15
C THR A 301 11.90 23.77 -17.24
N PRO A 302 12.58 24.84 -16.80
CA PRO A 302 12.06 26.20 -16.96
C PRO A 302 12.00 26.58 -18.45
N CYS A 303 10.95 27.31 -18.85
CA CYS A 303 10.84 27.83 -20.21
C CYS A 303 12.06 28.70 -20.54
N PRO A 304 12.81 28.43 -21.63
CA PRO A 304 13.98 29.24 -21.99
C PRO A 304 13.57 30.65 -22.44
N GLN A 305 14.52 31.58 -22.40
CA GLN A 305 14.31 32.93 -22.94
C GLN A 305 13.90 32.88 -24.42
N GLY A 306 13.18 33.90 -24.87
CA GLY A 306 12.63 33.98 -26.23
C GLY A 306 11.45 33.04 -26.49
N ASN A 307 11.02 32.25 -25.51
CA ASN A 307 9.92 31.29 -25.68
C ASN A 307 8.81 31.54 -24.65
N LYS A 308 7.61 31.06 -24.99
CA LYS A 308 6.46 30.92 -24.10
C LYS A 308 6.09 29.45 -23.94
N CYS A 309 5.71 29.08 -22.73
CA CYS A 309 5.31 27.72 -22.37
C CYS A 309 3.92 27.75 -21.73
N THR A 310 2.88 27.66 -22.56
CA THR A 310 1.48 27.57 -22.11
C THR A 310 1.05 26.12 -21.85
N ASP A 311 1.66 25.18 -22.57
CA ASP A 311 1.44 23.74 -22.41
C ASP A 311 2.68 23.10 -21.78
N LYS A 312 2.47 22.51 -20.61
CA LYS A 312 3.51 21.87 -19.80
C LYS A 312 4.01 20.56 -20.41
N THR A 313 3.28 20.01 -21.38
CA THR A 313 3.56 18.75 -22.07
C THR A 313 4.23 18.96 -23.43
N ALA A 314 4.29 20.21 -23.92
CA ALA A 314 4.81 20.56 -25.23
C ALA A 314 6.19 21.22 -25.18
N ALA A 315 6.86 21.24 -26.32
CA ALA A 315 8.10 22.00 -26.50
C ALA A 315 7.84 23.52 -26.37
N PRO A 316 8.81 24.29 -25.84
CA PRO A 316 8.72 25.75 -25.80
C PRO A 316 8.39 26.33 -27.17
N THR A 317 7.41 27.23 -27.22
CA THR A 317 7.02 27.90 -28.45
C THR A 317 7.72 29.25 -28.52
N PRO A 318 8.45 29.58 -29.60
CA PRO A 318 9.08 30.88 -29.74
C PRO A 318 8.06 32.02 -29.62
N CYS A 319 8.47 33.13 -29.00
CA CYS A 319 7.67 34.35 -29.00
C CYS A 319 7.42 34.78 -30.45
N PRO A 320 6.17 35.06 -30.86
CA PRO A 320 5.90 35.57 -32.20
C PRO A 320 6.60 36.92 -32.40
N ALA A 321 6.78 37.31 -33.66
CA ALA A 321 7.26 38.65 -33.98
C ALA A 321 6.38 39.72 -33.29
N GLY A 322 7.00 40.83 -32.87
CA GLY A 322 6.37 41.87 -32.05
C GLY A 322 6.30 41.57 -30.55
N GLU A 323 6.69 40.36 -30.12
CA GLU A 323 6.81 39.98 -28.71
C GLU A 323 8.23 39.50 -28.37
N TYR A 324 8.58 39.58 -27.08
CA TYR A 324 9.87 39.15 -26.56
C TYR A 324 9.75 38.47 -25.20
N GLN A 325 10.76 37.69 -24.81
CA GLN A 325 10.88 37.16 -23.45
C GLN A 325 12.34 37.14 -22.98
N ASN A 326 12.64 37.95 -21.97
CA ASN A 326 13.99 38.06 -21.38
C ASN A 326 14.18 37.23 -20.10
N GLY A 327 13.11 36.67 -19.53
CA GLY A 327 13.15 35.79 -18.37
C GLY A 327 13.08 34.32 -18.73
N THR A 328 13.53 33.46 -17.82
CA THR A 328 13.28 32.02 -17.87
C THR A 328 12.06 31.66 -17.03
N GLY A 329 11.35 30.58 -17.34
CA GLY A 329 10.22 30.11 -16.55
C GLY A 329 8.92 30.91 -16.78
N MET A 330 8.73 31.45 -17.99
CA MET A 330 7.62 32.35 -18.30
C MET A 330 6.56 31.66 -19.17
N GLU A 331 5.28 31.89 -18.87
CA GLU A 331 4.15 31.30 -19.61
C GLU A 331 3.77 32.07 -20.87
N SER A 332 4.11 33.35 -20.91
CA SER A 332 3.71 34.26 -21.97
C SER A 332 4.87 35.18 -22.35
N CYS A 333 4.79 35.74 -23.55
CA CYS A 333 5.73 36.74 -24.02
C CYS A 333 5.22 38.15 -23.70
N LYS A 334 6.15 39.08 -23.59
CA LYS A 334 5.87 40.51 -23.40
C LYS A 334 5.79 41.16 -24.77
N SER A 335 4.78 41.99 -25.01
CA SER A 335 4.69 42.76 -26.26
C SER A 335 5.73 43.88 -26.30
N CYS A 336 6.24 44.19 -27.49
CA CYS A 336 7.07 45.37 -27.67
C CYS A 336 6.26 46.64 -27.42
N ALA A 337 6.83 47.56 -26.64
CA ALA A 337 6.27 48.89 -26.48
C ALA A 337 6.33 49.65 -27.81
N SER A 338 5.42 50.60 -28.01
CA SER A 338 5.42 51.49 -29.17
C SER A 338 6.80 52.15 -29.35
N GLY A 339 7.29 52.17 -30.60
CA GLY A 339 8.64 52.67 -30.91
C GLY A 339 9.74 51.60 -30.82
N TYR A 340 9.39 50.35 -30.54
CA TYR A 340 10.29 49.21 -30.56
C TYR A 340 9.74 48.08 -31.45
N TYR A 341 10.62 47.29 -32.04
CA TYR A 341 10.25 46.18 -32.92
C TYR A 341 11.06 44.90 -32.59
N ALA A 342 10.47 43.75 -32.93
CA ALA A 342 11.08 42.43 -32.83
C ALA A 342 10.62 41.59 -34.03
N ASN A 343 11.34 41.66 -35.14
CA ASN A 343 10.90 41.12 -36.43
C ASN A 343 11.20 39.62 -36.62
N VAL A 344 11.80 38.96 -35.62
CA VAL A 344 12.12 37.53 -35.67
C VAL A 344 11.43 36.81 -34.50
N PRO A 345 10.83 35.63 -34.75
CA PRO A 345 10.35 34.78 -33.67
C PRO A 345 11.48 34.40 -32.72
N GLY A 346 11.20 34.29 -31.43
CA GLY A 346 12.22 33.91 -30.45
C GLY A 346 13.01 35.08 -29.87
N SER A 347 12.59 36.33 -30.12
CA SER A 347 13.31 37.52 -29.65
C SER A 347 13.36 37.58 -28.12
N ILE A 348 14.55 37.87 -27.57
CA ILE A 348 14.73 38.03 -26.11
C ILE A 348 14.61 39.49 -25.65
N LEU A 349 14.59 40.44 -26.59
CA LEU A 349 14.49 41.87 -26.33
C LEU A 349 13.84 42.54 -27.55
N CYS A 350 13.14 43.66 -27.33
CA CYS A 350 12.72 44.53 -28.42
C CYS A 350 13.81 45.56 -28.76
N THR A 351 14.03 45.78 -30.04
CA THR A 351 15.02 46.75 -30.54
C THR A 351 14.33 48.09 -30.75
N ILE A 352 14.96 49.19 -30.32
CA ILE A 352 14.43 50.54 -30.55
C ILE A 352 14.36 50.86 -32.04
N CYS A 353 13.28 51.50 -32.50
CA CYS A 353 13.16 51.96 -33.87
C CYS A 353 14.27 52.99 -34.15
N PRO A 354 15.17 52.75 -35.12
CA PRO A 354 16.25 53.69 -35.42
C PRO A 354 15.69 55.03 -35.90
N GLY A 355 16.37 56.14 -35.58
CA GLY A 355 15.97 57.45 -36.09
C GLY A 355 16.03 57.48 -37.62
N GLY A 356 15.09 58.16 -38.25
CA GLY A 356 14.93 58.21 -39.71
C GLY A 356 14.15 57.03 -40.30
N TYR A 357 13.65 56.14 -39.45
CA TYR A 357 12.74 55.06 -39.80
C TYR A 357 11.44 55.17 -39.01
N GLU A 358 10.36 54.64 -39.55
CA GLU A 358 9.12 54.38 -38.84
C GLU A 358 8.92 52.88 -38.62
N CYS A 359 8.33 52.56 -37.49
CA CYS A 359 7.96 51.20 -37.11
C CYS A 359 6.44 51.15 -36.93
N PRO A 360 5.68 51.04 -38.05
CA PRO A 360 4.22 51.04 -38.01
C PRO A 360 3.65 49.77 -37.36
N ASP A 361 4.39 48.67 -37.49
CA ASP A 361 4.06 47.38 -36.89
C ASP A 361 5.30 46.80 -36.17
N PRO A 362 5.19 46.42 -34.88
CA PRO A 362 6.31 45.88 -34.10
C PRO A 362 6.84 44.52 -34.63
N THR A 363 6.11 43.86 -35.54
CA THR A 363 6.52 42.59 -36.19
C THR A 363 7.37 42.79 -37.43
N SER A 364 7.44 44.02 -37.96
CA SER A 364 8.07 44.32 -39.24
C SER A 364 9.44 44.97 -39.09
N LEU A 365 10.25 44.95 -40.16
CA LEU A 365 11.48 45.72 -40.22
C LEU A 365 11.17 47.22 -40.32
N PRO A 366 12.01 48.10 -39.76
CA PRO A 366 11.82 49.55 -39.86
C PRO A 366 11.77 50.03 -41.31
N VAL A 367 10.81 50.90 -41.63
CA VAL A 367 10.63 51.49 -42.95
C VAL A 367 11.28 52.87 -42.96
N ALA A 368 12.12 53.17 -43.94
CA ALA A 368 12.79 54.46 -44.02
C ALA A 368 11.78 55.60 -44.29
N CYS A 369 11.93 56.73 -43.62
CA CYS A 369 11.08 57.89 -43.88
C CYS A 369 11.21 58.39 -45.31
N ALA A 370 10.10 58.81 -45.90
CA ALA A 370 10.08 59.39 -47.23
C ALA A 370 10.87 60.72 -47.26
N THR A 371 11.23 61.16 -48.47
CA THR A 371 11.94 62.44 -48.63
C THR A 371 11.06 63.59 -48.15
N GLY A 372 11.58 64.43 -47.25
CA GLY A 372 10.84 65.53 -46.62
C GLY A 372 10.15 65.18 -45.30
N GLU A 373 10.41 63.99 -44.77
CA GLU A 373 9.97 63.54 -43.45
C GLU A 373 11.17 63.17 -42.58
N TYR A 374 10.97 63.18 -41.26
CA TYR A 374 11.95 62.77 -40.27
C TYR A 374 11.33 62.01 -39.11
N SER A 375 12.16 61.25 -38.40
CA SER A 375 11.76 60.59 -37.17
C SER A 375 12.95 60.51 -36.20
N SER A 376 12.68 60.70 -34.90
CA SER A 376 13.67 60.44 -33.85
C SER A 376 13.72 58.94 -33.52
N ALA A 377 14.79 58.48 -32.86
CA ALA A 377 14.83 57.11 -32.35
C ALA A 377 13.63 56.83 -31.45
N GLY A 378 12.95 55.70 -31.66
CA GLY A 378 11.72 55.33 -30.95
C GLY A 378 10.42 55.94 -31.50
N ALA A 379 10.47 56.63 -32.64
CA ALA A 379 9.25 57.13 -33.29
C ALA A 379 8.45 55.99 -33.94
N THR A 380 7.11 56.06 -33.85
CA THR A 380 6.19 55.09 -34.45
C THR A 380 5.73 55.45 -35.86
N ALA A 381 5.97 56.70 -36.27
CA ALA A 381 5.59 57.24 -37.57
C ALA A 381 6.57 58.34 -38.00
N CYS A 382 6.75 58.50 -39.30
CA CYS A 382 7.48 59.64 -39.85
C CYS A 382 6.63 60.91 -39.73
N SER A 383 7.29 62.02 -39.39
CA SER A 383 6.66 63.33 -39.28
C SER A 383 7.18 64.25 -40.39
N PRO A 384 6.33 65.12 -40.96
CA PRO A 384 6.78 66.10 -41.94
C PRO A 384 7.81 67.03 -41.28
N CYS A 385 8.79 67.48 -42.07
CA CYS A 385 9.78 68.43 -41.58
C CYS A 385 9.13 69.71 -41.02
N PRO A 386 9.62 70.22 -39.88
CA PRO A 386 9.23 71.54 -39.40
C PRO A 386 9.44 72.59 -40.49
N ALA A 387 8.56 73.60 -40.51
CA ALA A 387 8.64 74.69 -41.49
C ALA A 387 10.04 75.34 -41.48
N GLY A 388 10.59 75.57 -42.68
CA GLY A 388 11.94 76.10 -42.87
C GLY A 388 13.10 75.12 -42.67
N THR A 389 12.83 73.82 -42.52
CA THR A 389 13.85 72.77 -42.47
C THR A 389 13.70 71.76 -43.60
N THR A 390 14.79 71.12 -43.99
CA THR A 390 14.80 69.93 -44.86
C THR A 390 15.30 68.74 -44.07
N CYS A 391 14.71 67.58 -44.30
CA CYS A 391 15.11 66.37 -43.58
C CYS A 391 15.31 65.21 -44.54
N SER A 392 16.30 64.39 -44.20
CA SER A 392 16.60 63.13 -44.88
C SER A 392 16.84 62.07 -43.80
N GLY A 393 15.82 61.24 -43.58
CA GLY A 393 15.83 60.24 -42.52
C GLY A 393 15.89 60.89 -41.13
N SER A 394 17.02 60.73 -40.42
CA SER A 394 17.18 61.21 -39.04
C SER A 394 17.80 62.61 -38.93
N THR A 395 18.21 63.20 -40.06
CA THR A 395 18.90 64.49 -40.08
C THR A 395 17.95 65.63 -40.44
N VAL A 396 17.94 66.69 -39.64
CA VAL A 396 17.16 67.91 -39.87
C VAL A 396 18.15 69.04 -40.13
N THR A 397 18.04 69.68 -41.30
CA THR A 397 18.89 70.79 -41.73
C THR A 397 18.06 72.06 -41.90
N ASN A 398 18.45 73.13 -41.22
CA ASN A 398 17.78 74.43 -41.35
C ASN A 398 18.10 75.07 -42.70
N CYS A 399 17.10 75.67 -43.35
CA CYS A 399 17.34 76.50 -44.51
C CYS A 399 18.01 77.81 -44.09
N THR A 400 18.92 78.32 -44.91
CA THR A 400 19.61 79.59 -44.62
C THR A 400 18.68 80.78 -44.88
N SER A 401 18.97 81.92 -44.24
CA SER A 401 18.22 83.17 -44.47
C SER A 401 18.13 83.50 -45.97
N GLY A 402 16.96 83.92 -46.44
CA GLY A 402 16.68 84.11 -47.87
C GLY A 402 16.14 82.87 -48.60
N GLN A 403 15.98 81.73 -47.91
CA GLN A 403 15.38 80.50 -48.44
C GLN A 403 14.15 80.10 -47.59
N TYR A 404 13.19 79.43 -48.23
CA TYR A 404 12.09 78.75 -47.55
C TYR A 404 12.15 77.25 -47.84
N SER A 405 11.63 76.42 -46.95
CA SER A 405 11.54 74.97 -47.20
C SER A 405 10.25 74.65 -47.93
N ASN A 406 10.33 73.97 -49.07
CA ASN A 406 9.16 73.39 -49.76
C ASN A 406 8.91 71.93 -49.34
N GLY A 407 9.32 71.55 -48.12
CA GLY A 407 9.18 70.19 -47.59
C GLY A 407 10.34 69.26 -47.95
N SER A 408 10.89 69.31 -49.16
CA SER A 408 12.01 68.42 -49.60
C SER A 408 13.34 69.13 -49.81
N HIS A 409 13.34 70.39 -50.24
CA HIS A 409 14.53 71.18 -50.52
C HIS A 409 14.39 72.61 -49.98
N CYS A 410 15.53 73.23 -49.65
CA CYS A 410 15.59 74.66 -49.38
C CYS A 410 15.56 75.39 -50.72
N VAL A 411 14.49 76.14 -50.93
CA VAL A 411 14.24 76.88 -52.16
C VAL A 411 14.53 78.35 -51.91
N THR A 412 15.36 78.92 -52.77
CA THR A 412 15.66 80.36 -52.75
C THR A 412 14.38 81.16 -53.01
N CYS A 413 14.11 82.17 -52.18
CA CYS A 413 12.90 82.99 -52.31
C CYS A 413 12.82 83.60 -53.73
N PRO A 414 11.74 83.38 -54.49
CA PRO A 414 11.61 83.90 -55.86
C PRO A 414 11.41 85.42 -55.86
N ALA A 415 11.70 86.07 -56.99
CA ALA A 415 11.44 87.50 -57.17
C ALA A 415 9.95 87.83 -56.92
N GLY A 416 9.70 88.94 -56.24
CA GLY A 416 8.37 89.36 -55.77
C GLY A 416 7.99 88.89 -54.37
N PHE A 417 8.83 88.06 -53.76
CA PHE A 417 8.65 87.56 -52.40
C PHE A 417 9.93 87.77 -51.56
N TYR A 418 9.80 87.67 -50.24
CA TYR A 418 10.91 87.73 -49.29
C TYR A 418 10.82 86.60 -48.26
N CYS A 419 11.97 86.25 -47.68
CA CYS A 419 12.12 85.20 -46.67
C CYS A 419 12.89 85.77 -45.46
N ASP A 420 12.19 86.42 -44.54
CA ASP A 420 12.78 87.11 -43.38
C ASP A 420 13.21 86.17 -42.24
N SER A 421 12.65 84.97 -42.21
CA SER A 421 12.92 83.94 -41.21
C SER A 421 13.34 82.62 -41.86
N TYR A 422 14.22 81.89 -41.18
CA TYR A 422 14.65 80.55 -41.57
C TYR A 422 13.59 79.47 -41.29
N LEU A 423 12.41 79.83 -40.77
CA LEU A 423 11.31 78.91 -40.42
C LEU A 423 10.15 78.91 -41.44
N LEU A 424 10.36 79.45 -42.64
CA LEU A 424 9.30 79.62 -43.62
C LEU A 424 9.06 78.34 -44.44
N SER A 425 7.80 77.92 -44.55
CA SER A 425 7.34 76.84 -45.44
C SER A 425 6.83 77.33 -46.80
N LYS A 426 6.69 78.65 -46.95
CA LYS A 426 6.30 79.34 -48.19
C LYS A 426 6.91 80.74 -48.20
N PRO A 427 7.18 81.33 -49.38
CA PRO A 427 7.75 82.66 -49.48
C PRO A 427 6.68 83.72 -49.13
N LEU A 428 7.09 84.81 -48.47
CA LEU A 428 6.17 85.90 -48.07
C LEU A 428 6.02 86.91 -49.20
N ASP A 429 4.79 87.23 -49.55
CA ASP A 429 4.47 88.24 -50.56
C ASP A 429 4.97 89.62 -50.15
N CYS A 430 5.61 90.36 -51.07
CA CYS A 430 5.90 91.77 -50.80
C CYS A 430 4.61 92.55 -50.54
N PRO A 431 4.52 93.34 -49.45
CA PRO A 431 3.38 94.21 -49.19
C PRO A 431 3.15 95.21 -50.32
N ASN A 432 1.93 95.74 -50.43
CA ASN A 432 1.62 96.79 -51.39
C ASN A 432 2.55 97.99 -51.21
N GLY A 433 3.13 98.49 -52.31
CA GLY A 433 4.13 99.56 -52.25
C GLY A 433 5.57 99.08 -52.11
N GLN A 434 5.81 97.78 -52.05
CA GLN A 434 7.14 97.17 -52.01
C GLN A 434 7.32 96.16 -53.14
N TYR A 435 8.57 95.98 -53.58
CA TYR A 435 8.96 95.08 -54.66
C TYR A 435 10.30 94.40 -54.33
N GLN A 436 10.58 93.28 -54.97
CA GLN A 436 11.86 92.59 -54.82
C GLN A 436 12.25 91.89 -56.13
N PRO A 437 13.17 92.48 -56.94
CA PRO A 437 13.53 91.93 -58.24
C PRO A 437 14.58 90.81 -58.15
N SER A 438 15.31 90.71 -57.03
CA SER A 438 16.34 89.70 -56.83
C SER A 438 15.79 88.48 -56.09
N THR A 439 16.28 87.29 -56.44
CA THR A 439 15.98 86.07 -55.69
C THR A 439 16.77 86.02 -54.38
N GLY A 440 16.26 85.30 -53.37
CA GLY A 440 16.98 84.97 -52.14
C GLY A 440 16.99 86.05 -51.06
N GLN A 441 16.05 86.99 -51.12
CA GLN A 441 16.09 88.19 -50.30
C GLN A 441 15.28 88.05 -49.01
N THR A 442 15.73 88.71 -47.95
CA THR A 442 15.13 88.62 -46.61
C THR A 442 14.16 89.75 -46.30
N SER A 443 14.03 90.72 -47.20
CA SER A 443 13.11 91.85 -47.09
C SER A 443 12.77 92.40 -48.47
N CYS A 444 11.65 93.10 -48.59
CA CYS A 444 11.31 93.82 -49.81
C CYS A 444 11.88 95.25 -49.81
N LEU A 445 12.08 95.80 -50.99
CA LEU A 445 12.49 97.18 -51.20
C LEU A 445 11.24 98.06 -51.35
N ASN A 446 11.23 99.24 -50.73
CA ASN A 446 10.17 100.22 -50.97
C ASN A 446 10.21 100.70 -52.42
N CYS A 447 9.04 100.90 -53.02
CA CYS A 447 8.96 101.51 -54.34
C CYS A 447 9.58 102.93 -54.29
N PRO A 448 10.59 103.24 -55.13
CA PRO A 448 11.26 104.53 -55.08
C PRO A 448 10.31 105.68 -55.43
N ALA A 449 10.52 106.84 -54.81
CA ALA A 449 9.74 108.03 -55.13
C ALA A 449 9.89 108.40 -56.62
N GLY A 450 8.76 108.67 -57.28
CA GLY A 450 8.72 108.96 -58.72
C GLY A 450 8.65 107.73 -59.63
N GLN A 451 8.48 106.52 -59.08
CA GLN A 451 8.31 105.27 -59.84
C GLN A 451 7.02 104.53 -59.43
N LYS A 452 6.48 103.68 -60.32
CA LYS A 452 5.37 102.74 -60.07
C LYS A 452 5.87 101.30 -60.07
N CYS A 453 5.41 100.51 -59.10
CA CYS A 453 5.73 99.09 -58.94
C CYS A 453 4.50 98.24 -59.29
N LEU A 454 4.29 98.00 -60.59
CA LEU A 454 3.12 97.27 -61.11
C LEU A 454 3.18 95.76 -60.84
N SER A 455 4.38 95.19 -60.87
CA SER A 455 4.65 93.81 -60.49
C SER A 455 5.56 93.80 -59.28
N LYS A 456 5.25 92.94 -58.30
CA LYS A 456 6.10 92.76 -57.11
C LYS A 456 7.48 92.21 -57.48
N SER A 457 7.63 91.50 -58.60
CA SER A 457 8.90 90.91 -59.08
C SER A 457 9.62 91.75 -60.13
N GLY A 458 8.99 92.81 -60.65
CA GLY A 458 9.55 93.64 -61.71
C GLY A 458 10.38 94.80 -61.17
N SER A 459 11.28 95.35 -62.00
CA SER A 459 11.94 96.62 -61.68
C SER A 459 10.93 97.77 -61.74
N PRO A 460 11.03 98.81 -60.89
CA PRO A 460 10.07 99.90 -60.88
C PRO A 460 10.18 100.71 -62.17
N VAL A 461 9.03 101.17 -62.67
CA VAL A 461 8.94 101.95 -63.90
C VAL A 461 8.73 103.40 -63.53
N ASN A 462 9.43 104.34 -64.19
CA ASN A 462 9.23 105.77 -63.93
C ASN A 462 7.78 106.19 -64.15
N CYS A 463 7.29 107.10 -63.30
CA CYS A 463 6.02 107.76 -63.54
C CYS A 463 6.07 108.56 -64.84
N GLU A 464 4.99 108.51 -65.62
CA GLU A 464 4.83 109.36 -66.80
C GLU A 464 4.73 110.83 -66.39
N ALA A 465 5.10 111.73 -67.31
CA ALA A 465 5.13 113.16 -67.06
C ALA A 465 3.76 113.66 -66.52
N GLY A 466 3.78 114.29 -65.35
CA GLY A 466 2.58 114.79 -64.65
C GLY A 466 2.11 113.95 -63.46
N TYR A 467 2.70 112.76 -63.26
CA TYR A 467 2.38 111.89 -62.13
C TYR A 467 3.56 111.79 -61.15
N TYR A 468 3.27 111.67 -59.85
CA TYR A 468 4.26 111.52 -58.77
C TYR A 468 3.85 110.40 -57.81
N SER A 469 4.83 109.80 -57.15
CA SER A 469 4.65 108.80 -56.09
C SER A 469 5.63 109.08 -54.96
N HIS A 470 5.20 108.94 -53.71
CA HIS A 470 6.08 109.00 -52.55
C HIS A 470 6.77 107.65 -52.32
N LEU A 471 7.82 107.64 -51.49
CA LEU A 471 8.52 106.41 -51.13
C LEU A 471 7.53 105.41 -50.50
N GLY A 472 7.39 104.22 -51.10
CA GLY A 472 6.46 103.18 -50.64
C GLY A 472 5.07 103.23 -51.26
N ASP A 473 4.79 104.14 -52.20
CA ASP A 473 3.53 104.12 -52.96
C ASP A 473 3.60 103.09 -54.11
N GLY A 474 2.59 102.23 -54.23
CA GLY A 474 2.55 101.20 -55.28
C GLY A 474 2.26 101.74 -56.69
N ASN A 475 1.72 102.96 -56.80
CA ASN A 475 1.25 103.53 -58.05
C ASN A 475 1.47 105.06 -58.10
N CYS A 476 1.54 105.63 -59.31
CA CYS A 476 1.71 107.07 -59.49
C CYS A 476 0.35 107.78 -59.45
N THR A 477 0.28 108.90 -58.75
CA THR A 477 -0.92 109.74 -58.64
C THR A 477 -0.69 111.12 -59.25
N VAL A 478 -1.75 111.84 -59.59
CA VAL A 478 -1.66 113.15 -60.26
C VAL A 478 -1.24 114.22 -59.27
N SER A 479 -0.18 114.97 -59.60
CA SER A 479 0.28 116.13 -58.83
C SER A 479 -0.72 117.27 -58.93
N VAL A 480 -1.66 117.33 -57.98
CA VAL A 480 -2.48 118.53 -57.76
C VAL A 480 -1.71 119.44 -56.81
N LYS A 481 -0.73 120.18 -57.33
CA LYS A 481 -0.14 121.28 -56.56
C LYS A 481 -1.17 122.40 -56.45
N SER A 482 -1.61 122.58 -55.21
CA SER A 482 -2.48 123.60 -54.67
C SER A 482 -2.10 125.01 -55.13
N VAL A 483 -3.08 125.70 -55.71
CA VAL A 483 -3.10 127.16 -55.85
C VAL A 483 -4.02 127.71 -54.76
N GLU A 484 -3.56 128.78 -54.12
CA GLU A 484 -4.16 129.51 -53.00
C GLU A 484 -5.65 129.85 -53.14
N GLY A 485 -6.36 129.92 -52.02
CA GLY A 485 -7.69 130.56 -51.99
C GLY A 485 -8.57 130.24 -50.78
N ALA A 486 -8.23 130.80 -49.62
CA ALA A 486 -9.10 131.50 -48.66
C ALA A 486 -10.49 130.97 -48.21
N TYR A 487 -10.75 131.22 -46.91
CA TYR A 487 -12.05 131.29 -46.20
C TYR A 487 -12.68 129.98 -45.72
N PHE A 488 -13.33 129.83 -44.56
CA PHE A 488 -13.38 130.45 -43.21
C PHE A 488 -14.43 129.57 -42.47
N TYR A 489 -14.23 129.21 -41.19
CA TYR A 489 -15.24 128.72 -40.20
C TYR A 489 -15.91 127.35 -40.50
N THR A 490 -16.26 126.45 -39.56
CA THR A 490 -16.66 126.55 -38.14
C THR A 490 -16.63 125.15 -37.50
N HIS A 491 -16.54 125.12 -36.16
CA HIS A 491 -17.06 124.13 -35.18
C HIS A 491 -17.87 122.91 -35.70
N VAL A 492 -17.80 121.73 -35.07
CA VAL A 492 -18.47 121.40 -33.80
C VAL A 492 -17.93 120.05 -33.27
N GLN A 493 -17.73 119.97 -31.95
CA GLN A 493 -17.61 118.71 -31.22
C GLN A 493 -18.90 117.90 -31.26
N GLN A 494 -18.79 116.59 -31.48
CA GLN A 494 -19.32 115.57 -30.55
C GLN A 494 -18.64 114.23 -30.81
#